data_AF-A0AB33G994-F1
#
_entry.id   AF-A0AB33G994-F1
#
_cell.length_a   1.000
_cell.length_b   1.000
_cell.length_c   1.000
_cell.angle_alpha   90.00
_cell.angle_beta   90.00
_cell.angle_gamma   90.00
#
_symmetry.space_group_name_H-M   'P 1'
#
loop_
_entity.id
_entity.type
_entity.pdbx_description
1 polymer ?
#
loop_
_entity_poly.entity_id
_entity_poly.type
_entity_poly.pdbx_seq_one_letter_code
_entity_poly.pdbx_strand_id
1 'polypeptide(L)' 'MSKFLRVLPQRDEIGVTLTNGDFVEISQTDSTTGESDTIRIHIEDIPVLMEALSSAIDYAKAPF' A
#
# COMPACT_ATOMS: atom_id res chain seq x y z
N MET A 1 -14.56 -7.17 8.79
CA MET A 1 -13.23 -7.00 8.18
C MET A 1 -13.43 -6.76 6.71
N SER A 2 -13.01 -5.61 6.19
CA SER A 2 -13.16 -5.26 4.78
C SER A 2 -11.79 -5.27 4.14
N LYS A 3 -11.66 -5.99 3.02
CA LYS A 3 -10.42 -6.15 2.26
C LYS A 3 -10.64 -5.62 0.84
N PHE A 4 -9.73 -4.77 0.40
CA PHE A 4 -9.65 -4.26 -0.97
C PHE A 4 -8.41 -4.85 -1.62
N LEU A 5 -8.54 -5.37 -2.83
CA LEU A 5 -7.43 -5.95 -3.58
C LEU A 5 -7.24 -5.15 -4.85
N ARG A 6 -5.99 -4.80 -5.16
CA ARG A 6 -5.63 -4.17 -6.43
C ARG A 6 -4.41 -4.86 -7.00
N VAL A 7 -4.62 -5.54 -8.12
CA VAL A 7 -3.54 -6.10 -8.93
C VAL A 7 -2.90 -4.97 -9.72
N LEU A 8 -1.59 -4.77 -9.54
CA LEU A 8 -0.85 -3.81 -10.35
C LEU A 8 -0.46 -4.45 -11.68
N PRO A 9 -0.53 -3.73 -12.82
CA PRO A 9 -0.02 -4.24 -14.08
C PRO A 9 1.46 -4.59 -13.93
N GLN A 10 1.81 -5.86 -14.19
CA GLN A 10 3.19 -6.39 -14.17
C GLN A 10 3.87 -6.55 -12.80
N ARG A 11 3.15 -6.46 -11.66
CA ARG A 11 3.71 -6.64 -10.32
C ARG A 11 2.77 -7.35 -9.34
N ASP A 12 3.36 -7.80 -8.24
CA ASP A 12 2.79 -8.34 -7.01
C ASP A 12 1.39 -7.83 -6.65
N GLU A 13 0.58 -8.70 -6.04
CA GLU A 13 -0.78 -8.36 -5.61
C GLU A 13 -0.73 -7.46 -4.36
N ILE A 14 -1.29 -6.25 -4.44
CA ILE A 14 -1.45 -5.39 -3.26
C ILE A 14 -2.82 -5.60 -2.64
N GLY A 15 -2.84 -6.06 -1.40
CA GLY A 15 -4.02 -6.13 -0.56
C GLY A 15 -4.02 -5.02 0.49
N VAL A 16 -5.17 -4.40 0.69
CA VAL A 16 -5.41 -3.42 1.75
C VAL A 16 -6.52 -3.94 2.64
N THR A 17 -6.26 -4.09 3.92
CA THR A 17 -7.22 -4.63 4.89
C THR A 17 -7.40 -3.68 6.06
N LEU A 18 -8.65 -3.35 6.38
CA LEU A 18 -8.96 -2.58 7.58
C LEU A 18 -9.10 -3.54 8.77
N THR A 19 -8.20 -3.44 9.74
CA THR A 19 -8.19 -4.27 10.95
C THR A 19 -8.74 -3.47 12.12
N ASN A 20 -9.87 -3.94 12.66
CA ASN A 20 -10.55 -3.46 13.88
C ASN A 20 -10.76 -1.94 14.03
N GLY A 21 -10.62 -1.15 12.96
CA GLY A 21 -10.87 0.29 12.94
C GLY A 21 -9.65 1.17 13.20
N ASP A 22 -8.57 0.61 13.75
CA ASP A 22 -7.41 1.40 14.19
C ASP A 22 -6.23 1.34 13.21
N PHE A 23 -6.18 0.30 12.37
CA PHE A 23 -5.07 0.08 11.46
C PHE A 23 -5.52 -0.28 10.04
N VAL A 24 -4.70 0.13 9.09
CA VAL A 24 -4.71 -0.34 7.71
C VAL A 24 -3.49 -1.23 7.51
N GLU A 25 -3.74 -2.46 7.08
CA GLU A 25 -2.72 -3.42 6.71
C GLU A 25 -2.57 -3.42 5.19
N ILE A 26 -1.35 -3.20 4.69
CA ILE A 26 -1.03 -3.28 3.27
C ILE A 26 -0.11 -4.49 3.07
N SER A 27 -0.58 -5.48 2.32
CA SER A 27 0.17 -6.69 1.98
C SER A 27 0.57 -6.66 0.52
N GLN A 28 1.79 -7.07 0.19
CA GLN A 28 2.26 -7.28 -1.17
C GLN A 28 2.66 -8.74 -1.32
N THR A 29 2.03 -9.46 -2.24
CA THR A 29 2.30 -10.89 -2.47
C THR A 29 3.01 -11.08 -3.80
N ASP A 30 4.21 -11.65 -3.76
CA ASP A 30 4.94 -12.06 -4.96
C ASP A 30 4.16 -13.19 -5.64
N SER A 31 3.70 -12.92 -6.86
CA SER A 31 2.90 -13.86 -7.64
C SER A 31 3.66 -15.11 -8.10
N THR A 32 4.99 -15.10 -8.04
CA THR A 32 5.88 -16.19 -8.47
C THR A 32 6.22 -17.12 -7.30
N THR A 33 6.58 -16.56 -6.14
CA THR A 33 6.99 -17.32 -4.95
C THR A 33 5.84 -17.58 -3.98
N GLY A 34 4.78 -16.75 -4.02
CA GLY A 34 3.68 -16.77 -3.06
C GLY A 34 4.03 -16.13 -1.71
N GLU A 35 5.24 -15.60 -1.55
CA GLU A 35 5.64 -14.89 -0.33
C GLU A 35 4.92 -13.55 -0.23
N SER A 36 4.55 -13.17 1.00
CA SER A 36 3.77 -11.95 1.26
C SER A 36 4.45 -11.10 2.32
N ASP A 37 4.81 -9.89 1.92
CA ASP A 37 5.28 -8.84 2.82
C ASP A 37 4.11 -7.99 3.27
N THR A 38 4.11 -7.58 4.54
CA THR A 38 3.00 -6.82 5.11
C THR A 38 3.48 -5.67 5.97
N ILE A 39 2.89 -4.50 5.76
CA ILE A 39 3.05 -3.32 6.61
C ILE A 39 1.73 -2.96 7.27
N ARG A 40 1.80 -2.42 8.50
CA ARG A 40 0.65 -1.91 9.24
C ARG A 40 0.83 -0.44 9.53
N ILE A 41 -0.21 0.33 9.30
CA ILE A 41 -0.22 1.78 9.46
C ILE A 41 -1.44 2.13 10.31
N HIS A 42 -1.28 3.01 11.29
CA HIS A 42 -2.42 3.52 12.05
C HIS A 42 -3.32 4.35 11.14
N ILE A 43 -4.64 4.24 11.31
CA ILE A 43 -5.60 4.92 10.43
C ILE A 43 -5.45 6.45 10.47
N GLU A 44 -5.01 7.00 11.61
CA GLU A 44 -4.73 8.43 11.80
C GLU A 44 -3.53 8.94 10.98
N ASP A 45 -2.59 8.06 10.64
CA ASP A 45 -1.40 8.38 9.87
C ASP A 45 -1.60 8.27 8.34
N ILE A 46 -2.71 7.65 7.91
CA ILE A 46 -2.99 7.43 6.48
C ILE A 46 -3.02 8.74 5.68
N PRO A 47 -3.63 9.85 6.15
CA PRO A 47 -3.59 11.12 5.43
C PRO A 47 -2.16 11.62 5.17
N VAL A 48 -1.28 11.52 6.18
CA VAL A 48 0.12 11.93 6.07
C VAL A 48 0.89 11.04 5.09
N LEU A 49 0.65 9.72 5.15
CA LEU A 49 1.25 8.79 4.19
C LEU A 49 0.83 9.12 2.75
N MET A 50 -0.44 9.46 2.51
CA MET A 50 -0.94 9.81 1.19
C MET A 50 -0.29 11.09 0.64
N GLU A 51 -0.05 12.09 1.50
CA GLU A 51 0.67 13.32 1.13
C GLU A 51 2.13 13.04 0.77
N ALA A 52 2.82 12.22 1.56
CA ALA A 52 4.21 11.83 1.31
C ALA A 52 4.36 11.06 -0.01
N LEU A 53 3.44 10.10 -0.28
CA LEU A 53 3.43 9.35 -1.54
C LEU A 53 3.16 10.26 -2.75
N SER A 54 2.26 11.24 -2.61
CA SER A 54 1.98 12.21 -3.68
C SER A 54 3.22 13.05 -3.99
N SER A 55 3.90 13.55 -2.95
CA SER A 55 5.13 14.31 -3.09
C SER A 55 6.25 13.48 -3.75
N ALA A 56 6.36 12.19 -3.40
CA ALA A 56 7.33 11.29 -4.01
C ALA A 56 7.06 11.06 -5.51
N ILE A 57 5.79 11.00 -5.93
CA ILE A 57 5.40 10.89 -7.34
C ILE A 57 5.83 12.14 -8.11
N ASP A 58 5.60 13.32 -7.54
CA ASP A 58 5.97 14.59 -8.16
C ASP A 58 7.49 14.70 -8.32
N TYR A 59 8.25 14.29 -7.29
CA TYR A 59 9.71 14.23 -7.36
C TYR A 59 10.20 13.22 -8.41
N ALA A 60 9.61 12.03 -8.49
CA ALA A 60 10.01 11.00 -9.45
C ALA A 60 9.74 11.40 -10.92
N LYS A 61 8.80 12.32 -11.16
CA LYS A 61 8.46 12.84 -12.50
C LYS A 61 9.20 14.12 -12.86
N ALA A 62 9.97 14.71 -11.94
CA ALA A 62 10.69 15.94 -12.20
C ALA A 62 11.77 15.72 -13.28
N PRO A 63 11.91 16.62 -14.27
CA PRO A 63 12.99 16.55 -15.24
C PRO A 63 14.31 16.89 -14.53
N PHE A 64 15.26 15.94 -14.56
CA PHE A 64 16.64 16.14 -14.12
C PHE A 64 17.50 16.73 -15.25
#